data_AF-A0A6G6J7Y5-F1
#
_entry.id   AF-A0A6G6J7Y5-F1
#
_cell.length_a   1.000
_cell.length_b   1.000
_cell.length_c   1.000
_cell.angle_alpha   90.00
_cell.angle_beta   90.00
_cell.angle_gamma   90.00
#
_symmetry.space_group_name_H-M   'P 1'
#
loop_
_entity.id
_entity.type
_entity.pdbx_description
1 polymer ?
#
loop_
_entity_poly.entity_id
_entity_poly.type
_entity_poly.pdbx_seq_one_letter_code
_entity_poly.pdbx_strand_id
1 'polypeptide(L)' 'MNSSKTPHVVRRMPYWENPPEPGQDLRELQWGVLEVLSDNSVQFVKTEPDPQALQALIDEIESMSNQE' A
#
# COMPACT_ATOMS: atom_id res chain seq x y z
N MET A 1 -23.32 -19.53 20.32
CA MET A 1 -23.40 -18.37 19.42
C MET A 1 -22.17 -18.39 18.52
N ASN A 2 -22.31 -18.74 17.24
CA ASN A 2 -21.21 -18.57 16.29
C ASN A 2 -21.16 -17.10 15.91
N SER A 3 -20.32 -16.34 16.61
CA SER A 3 -19.99 -14.99 16.21
C SER A 3 -19.19 -15.10 14.92
N SER A 4 -19.86 -15.02 13.77
CA SER A 4 -19.23 -14.77 12.49
C SER A 4 -18.58 -13.38 12.57
N LYS A 5 -17.40 -13.31 13.20
CA LYS A 5 -16.56 -12.11 13.19
C LYS A 5 -16.17 -11.95 11.74
N THR A 6 -16.87 -11.07 11.03
CA THR A 6 -16.40 -10.56 9.75
C THR A 6 -14.97 -10.10 9.94
N PRO A 7 -14.04 -10.55 9.09
CA PRO A 7 -12.65 -10.17 9.22
C PRO A 7 -12.57 -8.64 9.16
N HIS A 8 -11.89 -8.04 10.13
CA HIS A 8 -11.73 -6.59 10.20
C HIS A 8 -10.32 -6.23 9.74
N VAL A 9 -10.17 -5.02 9.21
CA VAL A 9 -8.88 -4.50 8.79
C VAL A 9 -8.02 -4.26 10.02
N VAL A 10 -6.89 -4.97 10.10
CA VAL A 10 -5.90 -4.82 11.18
C VAL A 10 -4.77 -3.89 10.79
N ARG A 11 -4.48 -3.74 9.49
CA ARG A 11 -3.43 -2.85 9.00
C ARG A 11 -3.75 -2.33 7.62
N ARG A 12 -3.42 -1.06 7.37
CA ARG A 12 -3.52 -0.40 6.07
C ARG A 12 -2.17 0.21 5.72
N MET A 13 -1.70 -0.01 4.50
CA MET A 13 -0.46 0.58 4.01
C MET A 13 -0.61 1.00 2.55
N PRO A 14 0.04 2.09 2.13
CA PRO A 14 0.11 2.48 0.73
C PRO A 14 0.81 1.37 -0.08
N TYR A 15 0.23 1.02 -1.23
CA TYR A 15 0.77 -0.01 -2.10
C TYR A 15 0.44 0.30 -3.57
N TRP A 16 1.34 0.00 -4.49
CA TRP A 16 1.10 0.18 -5.93
C TRP A 16 0.26 -0.97 -6.51
N GLU A 17 -0.63 -0.67 -7.45
CA GLU A 17 -1.40 -1.71 -8.17
C GLU A 17 -0.48 -2.58 -9.03
N ASN A 18 0.38 -1.92 -9.81
CA ASN A 18 1.36 -2.54 -10.66
C ASN A 18 2.75 -2.06 -10.25
N PRO A 19 3.77 -2.94 -10.29
CA PRO A 19 5.13 -2.53 -10.00
C PRO A 19 5.56 -1.40 -10.94
N PRO A 20 6.26 -0.36 -10.42
CA PRO A 20 6.82 0.67 -11.28
C PRO A 20 7.85 0.09 -12.24
N GLU A 21 7.85 0.60 -13.47
CA GLU A 21 8.95 0.37 -14.40
C GLU A 21 10.18 1.19 -13.94
N PRO A 22 11.41 0.71 -14.20
CA PRO A 22 12.61 1.45 -13.87
C PRO A 22 12.64 2.80 -14.61
N GLY A 23 12.71 3.89 -13.86
CA GLY A 23 12.67 5.26 -14.40
C GLY A 23 11.26 5.85 -14.56
N GLN A 24 10.21 5.12 -14.16
CA GLN A 24 8.85 5.66 -14.07
C GLN A 24 8.67 6.48 -12.79
N ASP A 25 7.98 7.61 -12.90
CA ASP A 25 7.72 8.47 -11.74
C ASP A 25 6.76 7.77 -10.77
N LEU A 26 7.22 7.63 -9.51
CA LEU A 26 6.44 6.96 -8.48
C LEU A 26 5.13 7.68 -8.18
N ARG A 27 5.01 8.99 -8.43
CA ARG A 27 3.81 9.79 -8.15
C ARG A 27 2.74 9.65 -9.23
N GLU A 28 3.13 9.24 -10.43
CA GLU A 28 2.21 9.00 -11.55
C GLU A 28 1.63 7.57 -11.54
N LEU A 29 2.09 6.72 -10.62
CA LEU A 29 1.60 5.36 -10.45
C LEU A 29 0.15 5.32 -9.96
N GLN A 30 -0.53 4.23 -10.33
CA GLN A 30 -1.80 3.86 -9.72
C GLN A 30 -1.55 3.32 -8.31
N TRP A 31 -1.72 4.21 -7.33
CA TRP A 31 -1.64 3.88 -5.92
C TRP A 31 -2.96 3.36 -5.38
N GLY A 32 -2.84 2.42 -4.46
CA GLY A 32 -3.94 1.90 -3.67
C GLY A 32 -3.54 1.74 -2.20
N VAL A 33 -4.43 1.09 -1.47
CA VAL A 33 -4.23 0.72 -0.07
C VAL A 33 -4.28 -0.79 0.03
N LEU A 34 -3.22 -1.39 0.56
CA LEU A 34 -3.22 -2.80 0.95
C LEU A 34 -3.77 -2.91 2.37
N GLU A 35 -4.94 -3.52 2.49
CA GLU A 35 -5.60 -3.82 3.75
C GLU A 35 -5.29 -5.25 4.16
N VAL A 36 -4.64 -5.42 5.30
CA VAL A 36 -4.42 -6.71 5.93
C VAL A 36 -5.56 -6.94 6.92
N LEU A 37 -6.22 -8.09 6.80
CA LEU A 37 -7.34 -8.48 7.65
C LEU A 37 -6.88 -9.40 8.79
N SER A 38 -7.67 -9.45 9.87
CA SER A 38 -7.36 -10.30 11.04
C SER A 38 -7.29 -11.79 10.73
N ASP A 39 -7.93 -12.23 9.64
CA ASP A 39 -7.92 -13.61 9.15
C ASP A 39 -6.69 -13.90 8.28
N ASN A 40 -5.67 -13.04 8.33
CA ASN A 40 -4.45 -13.17 7.54
C ASN A 40 -4.64 -13.02 6.02
N SER A 41 -5.84 -12.65 5.59
CA SER A 41 -6.17 -12.26 4.22
C SER A 41 -5.67 -10.85 3.92
N VAL A 42 -5.31 -10.58 2.67
CA VAL A 42 -4.95 -9.25 2.18
C VAL A 42 -5.90 -8.83 1.07
N GLN A 43 -6.35 -7.58 1.11
CA GLN A 43 -7.21 -6.98 0.10
C GLN A 43 -6.54 -5.71 -0.42
N PHE A 44 -6.43 -5.61 -1.73
CA PHE A 44 -6.01 -4.38 -2.38
C PHE A 44 -7.23 -3.52 -2.68
N VAL A 45 -7.20 -2.28 -2.20
CA VAL A 45 -8.26 -1.29 -2.41
C VAL A 45 -7.71 -0.22 -3.34
N LYS A 46 -8.34 -0.06 -4.51
CA LYS A 46 -8.08 1.02 -5.47
C LYS A 46 -8.63 2.34 -4.94
N THR A 47 -8.07 2.83 -3.85
CA THR A 47 -8.37 4.14 -3.27
C THR A 47 -7.07 4.91 -3.14
N GLU A 48 -7.12 6.23 -3.34
CA GLU A 48 -5.98 7.08 -3.08
C GLU A 48 -5.54 6.89 -1.62
N PRO A 49 -4.29 6.44 -1.37
CA PRO A 49 -3.77 6.35 -0.02
C PRO A 49 -3.58 7.75 0.57
N ASP A 50 -3.36 7.81 1.88
CA ASP A 50 -3.08 9.09 2.54
C ASP A 50 -1.84 9.75 1.89
N PRO A 51 -1.95 11.00 1.42
CA PRO A 51 -0.89 11.64 0.65
C PRO A 51 0.40 11.82 1.47
N GLN A 52 0.31 11.97 2.80
CA GLN A 52 1.50 12.06 3.65
C GLN A 52 2.20 10.71 3.79
N ALA A 53 1.42 9.64 4.03
CA ALA A 53 1.97 8.29 4.12
C ALA A 53 2.56 7.83 2.78
N LEU A 54 1.91 8.19 1.67
CA LEU A 54 2.38 7.93 0.32
C LEU A 54 3.70 8.65 0.05
N GLN A 55 3.76 9.95 0.33
CA GLN A 55 4.98 10.74 0.11
C GLN A 55 6.16 10.21 0.94
N ALA A 56 5.92 9.81 2.19
CA ALA A 56 6.95 9.21 3.05
C ALA A 56 7.46 7.87 2.49
N LEU A 57 6.56 7.03 1.96
CA LEU A 57 6.94 5.78 1.30
C LEU A 57 7.79 6.04 0.06
N ILE A 58 7.38 6.99 -0.79
CA ILE A 58 8.11 7.36 -2.01
C ILE A 58 9.52 7.86 -1.64
N ASP A 59 9.63 8.74 -0.66
CA ASP A 59 10.92 9.26 -0.17
C ASP A 59 11.83 8.14 0.35
N GLU A 60 11.27 7.17 1.10
CA GLU A 60 12.01 6.00 1.57
C GLU A 60 12.51 5.13 0.40
N ILE A 61 11.67 4.87 -0.61
CA ILE A 61 12.03 4.09 -1.80
C ILE A 61 13.12 4.77 -2.62
N GLU A 62 12.97 6.08 -2.88
CA GLU A 62 13.97 6.87 -3.60
C GLU A 62 15.30 6.89 -2.83
N SER A 63 15.24 7.05 -1.50
CA SER A 63 16.43 7.01 -0.64
C SER A 63 17.11 5.63 -0.65
N MET A 64 16.34 4.54 -0.69
CA MET A 64 16.90 3.18 -0.78
C MET A 64 17.48 2.89 -2.17
N SER A 65 16.87 3.43 -3.23
CA SER A 65 17.37 3.28 -4.60
C SER A 65 18.69 4.03 -4.84
N ASN A 66 18.96 5.09 -4.08
CA ASN A 66 20.15 5.94 -4.26
C ASN A 66 21.38 5.46 -3.42
N GLN A 67 21.34 4.24 -2.89
CA GLN A 67 22.43 3.62 -2.10
C GLN A 67 23.35 2.69 -2.92
N GLU A 68 23.30 2.76 -4.25
CA GLU A 68 24.21 2.02 -5.16
C GLU A 68 25.60 2.66 -5.31
#